data_AF-A0A7K1U6A0-F1
#
_entry.id   AF-A0A7K1U6A0-F1
#
_cell.length_a   1.000
_cell.length_b   1.000
_cell.length_c   1.000
_cell.angle_alpha   90.00
_cell.angle_beta   90.00
_cell.angle_gamma   90.00
#
_symmetry.space_group_name_H-M   'P 1'
#
loop_
_entity.id
_entity.type
_entity.pdbx_description
1 polymer ?
#
loop_
_entity_poly.entity_id
_entity_poly.type
_entity_poly.pdbx_seq_one_letter_code
_entity_poly.pdbx_strand_id
1 'polypeptide(L)'
;MAIKNRNTLKSWFETGDYPTQQQFWDWLDSFFHLQDDKLPLDNIDGLRVLLNAKAENEVLDMHMQDKENPHAVTKEQVGLGTLPNAKSDAIDQNNSEQLATSAAVFQLNQLLNKLKDKTEVITFDTNGVFEMEKGDLLETIVVLPQAPITLSIGNTEGGDDILLPMEFPAGSSYAIGLNVYADEQVKRLYLSGITAPVSIKFYKR
;
A
#
# COMPACT_ATOMS: atom_id res chain seq x y z
N MET A 1 -34.20 -28.74 53.59
CA MET A 1 -35.58 -28.44 53.11
C MET A 1 -36.51 -28.82 54.25
N ALA A 2 -37.52 -28.01 54.56
CA ALA A 2 -38.35 -28.21 55.76
C ALA A 2 -38.94 -29.63 55.81
N ILE A 3 -38.78 -30.32 56.94
CA ILE A 3 -39.22 -31.70 57.14
C ILE A 3 -40.76 -31.77 57.22
N LYS A 4 -41.41 -30.72 57.73
CA LYS A 4 -42.87 -30.60 57.83
C LYS A 4 -43.38 -29.28 57.28
N ASN A 5 -44.61 -29.29 56.75
CA ASN A 5 -45.28 -28.07 56.30
C ASN A 5 -45.66 -27.18 57.49
N ARG A 6 -45.58 -25.86 57.30
CA ARG A 6 -45.91 -24.85 58.32
C ARG A 6 -47.31 -25.00 58.91
N ASN A 7 -48.31 -25.45 58.14
CA ASN A 7 -49.67 -25.64 58.65
C ASN A 7 -49.76 -26.86 59.58
N THR A 8 -48.99 -27.91 59.30
CA THR A 8 -48.86 -29.08 60.18
C THR A 8 -48.13 -28.72 61.47
N LEU A 9 -47.09 -27.89 61.40
CA LEU A 9 -46.41 -27.39 62.60
C LEU A 9 -47.36 -26.57 63.48
N LYS A 10 -48.20 -25.71 62.88
CA LYS A 10 -49.17 -24.90 63.63
C LYS A 10 -50.20 -25.72 64.39
N SER A 11 -50.67 -26.83 63.82
CA SER A 11 -51.62 -27.72 64.52
C SER A 11 -51.04 -28.42 65.76
N TRP A 12 -49.73 -28.40 65.95
CA TRP A 12 -49.08 -29.00 67.13
C TRP A 12 -48.96 -28.03 68.32
N PHE A 13 -49.28 -26.75 68.11
CA PHE A 13 -49.15 -25.69 69.12
C PHE A 13 -50.48 -24.94 69.33
N GLU A 14 -51.59 -25.66 69.29
CA GLU A 14 -52.91 -25.10 69.62
C GLU A 14 -53.11 -25.05 71.15
N THR A 15 -54.04 -24.21 71.61
CA THR A 15 -54.27 -24.02 73.05
C THR A 15 -54.81 -25.30 73.67
N GLY A 16 -54.03 -25.90 74.57
CA GLY A 16 -54.38 -27.16 75.24
C GLY A 16 -53.69 -28.39 74.67
N ASP A 17 -53.07 -28.27 73.49
CA ASP A 17 -52.25 -29.33 72.90
C ASP A 17 -50.79 -29.20 73.35
N TYR A 18 -50.19 -30.35 73.66
CA TYR A 18 -48.78 -30.45 74.02
C TYR A 18 -48.06 -31.28 72.97
N PRO A 19 -47.14 -30.69 72.19
CA PRO A 19 -46.39 -31.46 71.20
C PRO A 19 -45.53 -32.52 71.90
N THR A 20 -45.51 -33.70 71.31
CA THR A 20 -44.59 -34.78 71.71
C THR A 20 -43.14 -34.39 71.43
N GLN A 21 -42.18 -35.07 72.06
CA GLN A 21 -40.75 -34.86 71.83
C GLN A 21 -40.37 -34.93 70.34
N GLN A 22 -40.91 -35.91 69.61
CA GLN A 22 -40.65 -36.04 68.17
C GLN A 22 -41.24 -34.87 67.37
N GLN A 23 -42.44 -34.39 67.70
CA GLN A 23 -43.03 -33.23 67.04
C GLN A 23 -42.24 -31.94 67.34
N PHE A 24 -41.64 -31.84 68.52
CA PHE A 24 -40.77 -30.74 68.87
C PHE A 24 -39.45 -30.78 68.09
N TRP A 25 -38.83 -31.95 67.92
CA TRP A 25 -37.65 -32.11 67.07
C TRP A 25 -37.95 -31.84 65.60
N ASP A 26 -39.06 -32.39 65.08
CA ASP A 26 -39.51 -32.14 63.71
C ASP A 26 -39.81 -30.65 63.47
N TRP A 27 -40.30 -29.93 64.49
CA TRP A 27 -40.48 -28.49 64.45
C TRP A 27 -39.14 -27.76 64.34
N LEU A 28 -38.20 -28.08 65.22
CA LEU A 28 -36.87 -27.48 65.23
C LEU A 28 -36.16 -27.70 63.88
N ASP A 29 -36.08 -28.94 63.40
CA ASP A 29 -35.42 -29.32 62.14
C ASP A 29 -36.15 -28.80 60.88
N SER A 30 -37.40 -28.34 61.01
CA SER A 30 -38.10 -27.69 59.90
C SER A 30 -37.67 -26.24 59.67
N PHE A 31 -36.96 -25.62 60.60
CA PHE A 31 -36.32 -24.31 60.43
C PHE A 31 -34.87 -24.44 59.98
N PHE A 32 -34.39 -23.48 59.19
CA PHE A 32 -33.00 -23.42 58.77
C PHE A 32 -32.11 -22.95 59.93
N HIS A 33 -31.11 -23.75 60.28
CA HIS A 33 -30.12 -23.41 61.29
C HIS A 33 -28.90 -22.78 60.60
N LEU A 34 -28.83 -21.45 60.61
CA LEU A 34 -27.81 -20.67 59.88
C LEU A 34 -26.34 -21.04 60.19
N GLN A 35 -26.06 -21.71 61.32
CA GLN A 35 -24.72 -22.17 61.68
C GLN A 35 -24.37 -23.57 61.12
N ASP A 36 -25.37 -24.42 60.87
CA ASP A 36 -25.18 -25.82 60.50
C ASP A 36 -25.64 -26.14 59.06
N ASP A 37 -26.56 -25.32 58.52
CA ASP A 37 -27.15 -25.50 57.19
C ASP A 37 -26.57 -24.52 56.17
N LYS A 38 -26.19 -25.04 54.99
CA LYS A 38 -25.87 -24.21 53.82
C LYS A 38 -27.16 -23.82 53.11
N LEU A 39 -27.37 -22.53 52.87
CA LEU A 39 -28.50 -22.02 52.08
C LEU A 39 -28.19 -22.17 50.58
N PRO A 40 -28.86 -23.05 49.83
CA PRO A 40 -28.63 -23.19 48.39
C PRO A 40 -29.19 -21.97 47.65
N LEU A 41 -28.41 -21.43 46.70
CA LEU A 41 -28.80 -20.27 45.90
C LEU A 41 -30.12 -20.48 45.14
N ASP A 42 -30.39 -21.72 44.70
CA ASP A 42 -31.62 -22.08 43.98
C ASP A 42 -32.89 -21.97 44.82
N ASN A 43 -32.77 -22.00 46.15
CA ASN A 43 -33.90 -21.88 47.07
C ASN A 43 -34.20 -20.43 47.47
N ILE A 44 -33.42 -19.46 46.96
CA ILE A 44 -33.61 -18.04 47.23
C ILE A 44 -34.32 -17.43 46.02
N ASP A 45 -35.62 -17.24 46.17
CA ASP A 45 -36.46 -16.66 45.13
C ASP A 45 -35.94 -15.27 44.72
N GLY A 46 -35.91 -15.01 43.41
CA GLY A 46 -35.42 -13.76 42.83
C GLY A 46 -33.89 -13.52 42.85
N LEU A 47 -33.08 -14.30 43.59
CA LEU A 47 -31.64 -14.04 43.68
C LEU A 47 -30.92 -14.19 42.34
N ARG A 48 -31.28 -15.22 41.56
CA ARG A 48 -30.72 -15.42 40.22
C ARG A 48 -31.09 -14.29 39.25
N VAL A 49 -32.31 -13.75 39.38
CA VAL A 49 -32.77 -12.60 38.58
C VAL A 49 -31.97 -11.36 38.95
N LEU A 50 -31.76 -11.10 40.24
CA LEU A 50 -30.97 -9.96 40.72
C LEU A 50 -29.50 -10.05 40.32
N LEU A 51 -28.90 -11.25 40.35
CA LEU A 51 -27.54 -11.50 39.88
C LEU A 51 -27.42 -11.25 38.37
N ASN A 52 -28.36 -11.75 37.58
CA ASN A 52 -28.39 -11.52 36.14
C ASN A 52 -28.67 -10.05 35.79
N ALA A 53 -29.34 -9.31 36.67
CA ALA A 53 -29.58 -7.88 36.53
C ALA A 53 -28.45 -6.99 37.12
N LYS A 54 -27.38 -7.57 37.68
CA LYS A 54 -26.24 -6.77 38.15
C LYS A 54 -25.53 -6.09 36.98
N ALA A 55 -25.00 -4.90 37.28
CA ALA A 55 -24.35 -3.97 36.35
C ALA A 55 -23.24 -4.59 35.46
N GLU A 56 -22.71 -5.76 35.78
CA GLU A 56 -21.71 -6.45 34.95
C GLU A 56 -22.26 -6.84 33.58
N ASN A 57 -23.53 -7.25 33.47
CA ASN A 57 -24.13 -7.57 32.17
C ASN A 57 -24.39 -6.30 31.34
N GLU A 58 -24.90 -5.24 31.97
CA GLU A 58 -25.17 -3.97 31.27
C GLU A 58 -23.87 -3.30 30.80
N VAL A 59 -22.82 -3.31 31.63
CA VAL A 59 -21.50 -2.79 31.25
C VAL A 59 -20.86 -3.64 30.15
N LEU A 60 -21.01 -4.96 30.20
CA LEU A 60 -20.53 -5.84 29.14
C LEU A 60 -21.29 -5.62 27.83
N ASP A 61 -22.62 -5.51 27.88
CA ASP A 61 -23.46 -5.22 26.72
C ASP A 61 -23.12 -3.85 26.12
N MET A 62 -22.90 -2.83 26.96
CA MET A 62 -22.41 -1.53 26.51
C MET A 62 -21.03 -1.64 25.86
N HIS A 63 -20.09 -2.39 26.44
CA HIS A 63 -18.76 -2.59 25.85
C HIS A 63 -18.82 -3.36 24.52
N MET A 64 -19.67 -4.37 24.41
CA MET A 64 -19.87 -5.13 23.16
C MET A 64 -20.52 -4.29 22.05
N GLN A 65 -21.30 -3.28 22.42
CA GLN A 65 -21.90 -2.32 21.49
C GLN A 65 -20.95 -1.15 21.19
N ASP A 66 -19.93 -0.93 22.00
CA ASP A 66 -18.94 0.13 21.84
C ASP A 66 -17.96 -0.19 20.70
N LYS A 67 -18.22 0.39 19.53
CA LYS A 67 -17.35 0.33 18.35
C LYS A 67 -16.27 1.42 18.35
N GLU A 68 -16.23 2.27 19.38
CA GLU A 68 -15.23 3.33 19.52
C GLU A 68 -14.00 2.84 20.33
N ASN A 69 -14.00 1.60 20.84
CA ASN A 69 -12.92 1.08 21.69
C ASN A 69 -12.86 -0.47 21.81
N PRO A 70 -11.79 -1.18 21.39
CA PRO A 70 -10.99 -1.05 20.17
C PRO A 70 -11.53 -1.94 19.03
N HIS A 71 -12.80 -2.37 19.08
CA HIS A 71 -13.38 -3.25 18.07
C HIS A 71 -13.87 -2.47 16.84
N ALA A 72 -13.34 -2.83 15.67
CA ALA A 72 -13.78 -2.31 14.37
C ALA A 72 -13.57 -0.79 14.17
N VAL A 73 -12.48 -0.24 14.71
CA VAL A 73 -12.16 1.17 14.51
C VAL A 73 -11.94 1.52 13.03
N THR A 74 -12.49 2.65 12.60
CA THR A 74 -12.38 3.21 11.25
C THR A 74 -11.02 3.88 11.07
N LYS A 75 -10.66 4.13 9.81
CA LYS A 75 -9.45 4.89 9.49
C LYS A 75 -9.47 6.27 10.12
N GLU A 76 -10.64 6.90 10.17
CA GLU A 76 -10.83 8.21 10.77
C GLU A 76 -10.46 8.20 12.26
N GLN A 77 -10.89 7.17 13.00
CA GLN A 77 -10.61 7.03 14.43
C GLN A 77 -9.13 6.89 14.75
N VAL A 78 -8.36 6.23 13.87
CA VAL A 78 -6.90 6.09 14.03
C VAL A 78 -6.10 7.22 13.38
N GLY A 79 -6.76 8.30 12.95
CA GLY A 79 -6.10 9.46 12.33
C GLY A 79 -5.59 9.21 10.90
N LEU A 80 -6.10 8.17 10.25
CA LEU A 80 -5.73 7.72 8.90
C LEU A 80 -6.85 7.97 7.86
N GLY A 81 -7.90 8.73 8.19
CA GLY A 81 -9.06 8.94 7.32
C GLY A 81 -8.72 9.60 5.98
N THR A 82 -7.67 10.41 5.94
CA THR A 82 -7.18 11.04 4.69
C THR A 82 -6.28 10.11 3.88
N LEU A 83 -5.91 8.94 4.39
CA LEU A 83 -5.02 8.01 3.69
C LEU A 83 -5.81 7.17 2.69
N PRO A 84 -5.43 7.22 1.40
CA PRO A 84 -6.06 6.39 0.39
C PRO A 84 -5.94 4.90 0.69
N ASN A 85 -6.85 4.10 0.14
CA ASN A 85 -6.81 2.62 0.20
C ASN A 85 -6.04 2.00 -0.97
N ALA A 86 -5.53 2.80 -1.90
CA ALA A 86 -4.83 2.29 -3.06
C ALA A 86 -3.49 1.68 -2.67
N LYS A 87 -3.19 0.52 -3.26
CA LYS A 87 -1.88 -0.11 -3.15
C LYS A 87 -0.91 0.63 -4.08
N SER A 88 0.23 1.04 -3.55
CA SER A 88 1.32 1.66 -4.30
C SER A 88 2.40 0.62 -4.58
N ASP A 89 2.12 -0.35 -5.46
CA ASP A 89 3.04 -1.46 -5.74
C ASP A 89 3.83 -1.32 -7.04
N ALA A 90 3.58 -0.28 -7.84
CA ALA A 90 4.31 -0.03 -9.06
C ALA A 90 4.81 1.42 -9.17
N ILE A 91 5.98 1.60 -9.79
CA ILE A 91 6.66 2.88 -9.98
C ILE A 91 6.07 3.74 -11.11
N ASP A 92 5.19 3.16 -11.92
CA ASP A 92 4.54 3.76 -13.08
C ASP A 92 3.12 4.26 -12.80
N GLN A 93 2.61 4.07 -11.58
CA GLN A 93 1.28 4.51 -11.19
C GLN A 93 1.31 5.96 -10.67
N ASN A 94 0.47 6.80 -11.25
CA ASN A 94 0.25 8.18 -10.82
C ASN A 94 -1.22 8.53 -11.00
N ASN A 95 -2.01 8.33 -9.94
CA ASN A 95 -3.40 8.74 -9.89
C ASN A 95 -3.69 9.52 -8.60
N SER A 96 -4.84 10.19 -8.54
CA SER A 96 -5.24 11.01 -7.39
C SER A 96 -5.53 10.18 -6.13
N GLU A 97 -5.56 8.85 -6.24
CA GLU A 97 -5.85 7.94 -5.13
C GLU A 97 -4.58 7.33 -4.53
N GLN A 98 -3.38 7.78 -4.93
CA GLN A 98 -2.12 7.29 -4.39
C GLN A 98 -1.44 8.29 -3.47
N LEU A 99 -0.55 7.79 -2.61
CA LEU A 99 0.27 8.63 -1.73
C LEU A 99 1.13 9.58 -2.57
N ALA A 100 1.30 10.82 -2.08
CA ALA A 100 2.12 11.84 -2.74
C ALA A 100 3.55 11.34 -3.05
N THR A 101 4.09 10.42 -2.24
CA THR A 101 5.37 9.76 -2.44
C THR A 101 5.43 8.94 -3.73
N SER A 102 4.36 8.22 -4.09
CA SER A 102 4.27 7.45 -5.33
C SER A 102 4.25 8.36 -6.55
N ALA A 103 3.49 9.46 -6.48
CA ALA A 103 3.46 10.46 -7.55
C ALA A 103 4.85 11.10 -7.77
N ALA A 104 5.58 11.41 -6.69
CA ALA A 104 6.94 11.93 -6.79
C ALA A 104 7.92 10.93 -7.45
N VAL A 105 7.83 9.64 -7.09
CA VAL A 105 8.63 8.57 -7.71
C VAL A 105 8.32 8.42 -9.20
N PHE A 106 7.04 8.48 -9.58
CA PHE A 106 6.64 8.44 -10.98
C PHE A 106 7.22 9.60 -11.80
N GLN A 107 7.15 10.83 -11.27
CA GLN A 107 7.74 12.00 -11.94
C GLN A 107 9.26 11.85 -12.11
N LEU A 108 9.95 11.36 -11.08
CA LEU A 108 11.38 11.08 -11.17
C LEU A 108 11.70 10.04 -12.24
N ASN A 109 10.91 8.96 -12.32
CA ASN A 109 11.10 7.92 -13.32
C ASN A 109 10.93 8.47 -14.76
N GLN A 110 9.93 9.34 -14.97
CA GLN A 110 9.78 10.02 -16.26
C GLN A 110 10.98 10.90 -16.62
N LEU A 111 11.50 11.66 -15.65
CA LEU A 111 12.71 12.48 -15.87
C LEU A 111 13.93 11.60 -16.19
N LEU A 112 14.07 10.46 -15.51
CA LEU A 112 15.17 9.54 -15.75
C LEU A 112 15.10 8.91 -17.15
N ASN A 113 13.90 8.55 -17.61
CA ASN A 113 13.72 8.02 -18.96
C ASN A 113 14.06 9.08 -20.01
N LYS A 114 13.59 10.32 -19.83
CA LYS A 114 13.99 11.45 -20.68
C LYS A 114 15.50 11.70 -20.71
N LEU A 115 16.23 11.38 -19.64
CA LEU A 115 17.70 11.48 -19.62
C LEU A 115 18.38 10.30 -20.32
N LYS A 116 17.81 9.09 -20.23
CA LYS A 116 18.32 7.90 -20.92
C LYS A 116 18.15 8.00 -22.44
N ASP A 117 17.05 8.58 -22.90
CA ASP A 117 16.71 8.70 -24.32
C ASP A 117 17.57 9.72 -25.08
N LYS A 118 18.45 10.46 -24.38
CA LYS A 118 19.36 11.44 -24.98
C LYS A 118 20.54 10.83 -25.75
N THR A 119 20.71 9.51 -25.71
CA THR A 119 21.71 8.81 -26.52
C THR A 119 21.00 7.90 -27.52
N GLU A 120 21.15 8.19 -28.80
CA GLU A 120 20.53 7.43 -29.88
C GLU A 120 21.59 6.68 -30.67
N VAL A 121 21.44 5.36 -30.83
CA VAL A 121 22.39 4.54 -31.59
C VAL A 121 21.71 4.08 -32.86
N ILE A 122 22.23 4.52 -34.01
CA ILE A 122 21.69 4.19 -35.34
C ILE A 122 22.77 3.50 -36.15
N THR A 123 22.40 2.45 -36.87
CA THR A 123 23.27 1.79 -37.85
C THR A 123 22.87 2.23 -39.25
N PHE A 124 23.83 2.68 -40.03
CA PHE A 124 23.67 3.12 -41.40
C PHE A 124 24.44 2.17 -42.33
N ASP A 125 23.74 1.53 -43.27
CA ASP A 125 24.37 0.69 -44.30
C ASP A 125 24.79 1.51 -45.54
N THR A 126 24.17 2.68 -45.73
CA THR A 126 24.43 3.66 -46.79
C THR A 126 24.33 5.08 -46.23
N ASN A 127 24.47 6.10 -47.08
CA ASN A 127 24.11 7.48 -46.74
C ASN A 127 22.72 7.52 -46.09
N GLY A 128 22.55 8.39 -45.11
CA GLY A 128 21.34 8.45 -44.29
C GLY A 128 21.10 9.84 -43.72
N VAL A 129 19.97 9.98 -43.03
CA VAL A 129 19.58 11.23 -42.40
C VAL A 129 19.37 10.97 -40.92
N PHE A 130 19.91 11.84 -40.09
CA PHE A 130 19.60 11.92 -38.67
C PHE A 130 18.68 13.12 -38.44
N GLU A 131 17.56 12.91 -37.76
CA GLU A 131 16.60 13.97 -37.45
C GLU A 131 16.69 14.35 -35.97
N MET A 132 16.65 15.65 -35.70
CA MET A 132 16.63 16.22 -34.36
C MET A 132 15.40 17.10 -34.20
N GLU A 133 14.79 17.08 -33.00
CA GLU A 133 13.64 17.94 -32.70
C GLU A 133 14.10 19.32 -32.21
N LYS A 134 13.23 20.32 -32.36
CA LYS A 134 13.52 21.70 -31.92
C LYS A 134 13.97 21.76 -30.46
N GLY A 135 15.15 22.34 -30.24
CA GLY A 135 15.74 22.53 -28.92
C GLY A 135 16.79 21.50 -28.53
N ASP A 136 16.96 20.42 -29.29
CA ASP A 136 18.05 19.46 -29.09
C ASP A 136 19.40 20.07 -29.48
N LEU A 137 20.41 19.86 -28.64
CA LEU A 137 21.81 20.16 -28.96
C LEU A 137 22.60 18.86 -29.15
N LEU A 138 23.09 18.60 -30.37
CA LEU A 138 24.00 17.49 -30.65
C LEU A 138 25.43 17.92 -30.32
N GLU A 139 25.94 17.48 -29.18
CA GLU A 139 27.30 17.84 -28.72
C GLU A 139 28.34 16.92 -29.36
N THR A 140 28.12 15.61 -29.37
CA THR A 140 29.11 14.61 -29.80
C THR A 140 28.46 13.46 -30.55
N ILE A 141 29.15 12.97 -31.58
CA ILE A 141 28.86 11.68 -32.20
C ILE A 141 30.02 10.70 -31.97
N VAL A 142 29.70 9.43 -31.80
CA VAL A 142 30.70 8.35 -31.75
C VAL A 142 30.45 7.42 -32.92
N VAL A 143 31.42 7.37 -33.84
CA VAL A 143 31.38 6.57 -35.07
C VAL A 143 32.10 5.25 -34.84
N LEU A 144 31.43 4.13 -35.15
CA LEU A 144 31.95 2.77 -35.05
C LEU A 144 31.91 2.08 -36.43
N PRO A 145 32.95 2.27 -37.26
CA PRO A 145 33.03 1.66 -38.58
C PRO A 145 33.42 0.17 -38.54
N GLN A 146 32.69 -0.67 -39.28
CA GLN A 146 33.03 -2.10 -39.48
C GLN A 146 34.05 -2.30 -40.61
N ALA A 147 34.12 -1.34 -41.55
CA ALA A 147 35.10 -1.28 -42.64
C ALA A 147 35.54 0.19 -42.80
N PRO A 148 36.66 0.48 -43.49
CA PRO A 148 37.08 1.86 -43.72
C PRO A 148 35.99 2.65 -44.46
N ILE A 149 35.60 3.80 -43.92
CA ILE A 149 34.60 4.70 -44.52
C ILE A 149 35.13 6.13 -44.54
N THR A 150 34.54 6.98 -45.38
CA THR A 150 34.66 8.43 -45.28
C THR A 150 33.32 8.97 -44.82
N LEU A 151 33.28 9.81 -43.79
CA LEU A 151 32.04 10.42 -43.32
C LEU A 151 32.15 11.94 -43.42
N SER A 152 31.15 12.54 -44.07
CA SER A 152 30.86 13.98 -43.99
C SER A 152 29.43 14.19 -43.51
N ILE A 153 29.19 15.34 -42.87
CA ILE A 153 27.86 15.73 -42.38
C ILE A 153 27.56 17.13 -42.89
N GLY A 154 26.36 17.30 -43.45
CA GLY A 154 25.89 18.58 -43.96
C GLY A 154 24.42 18.84 -43.64
N ASN A 155 23.99 20.07 -43.91
CA ASN A 155 22.57 20.47 -43.84
C ASN A 155 21.77 20.00 -45.07
N THR A 156 22.46 19.52 -46.11
CA THR A 156 21.88 19.01 -47.36
C THR A 156 22.56 17.69 -47.74
N GLU A 157 21.91 16.91 -48.61
CA GLU A 157 22.47 15.65 -49.11
C GLU A 157 23.81 15.87 -49.81
N GLY A 158 24.85 15.14 -49.38
CA GLY A 158 26.21 15.32 -49.89
C GLY A 158 26.98 16.53 -49.34
N GLY A 159 26.36 17.35 -48.49
CA GLY A 159 27.02 18.52 -47.89
C GLY A 159 28.08 18.16 -46.84
N ASP A 160 28.99 19.10 -46.60
CA ASP A 160 30.11 18.98 -45.66
C ASP A 160 30.22 20.17 -44.69
N ASP A 161 29.16 20.98 -44.59
CA ASP A 161 29.13 22.23 -43.79
C ASP A 161 29.31 22.01 -42.28
N ILE A 162 29.01 20.80 -41.78
CA ILE A 162 29.01 20.47 -40.34
C ILE A 162 30.23 19.63 -40.00
N LEU A 163 30.51 18.61 -40.80
CA LEU A 163 31.69 17.77 -40.70
C LEU A 163 32.29 17.61 -42.09
N LEU A 164 33.52 18.12 -42.24
CA LEU A 164 34.31 17.89 -43.44
C LEU A 164 34.57 16.39 -43.64
N PRO A 165 34.69 15.92 -44.90
CA PRO A 165 34.94 14.51 -45.18
C PRO A 165 36.19 14.02 -44.44
N MET A 166 36.00 13.07 -43.53
CA MET A 166 37.07 12.48 -42.73
C MET A 166 37.07 10.96 -42.92
N GLU A 167 38.25 10.38 -43.05
CA GLU A 167 38.40 8.92 -43.14
C GLU A 167 38.42 8.28 -41.75
N PHE A 168 37.64 7.21 -41.60
CA PHE A 168 37.52 6.42 -40.38
C PHE A 168 37.94 4.97 -40.67
N PRO A 169 39.17 4.58 -40.30
CA PRO A 169 39.65 3.20 -40.38
C PRO A 169 38.80 2.24 -39.53
N ALA A 170 38.64 1.01 -40.00
CA ALA A 170 37.89 -0.03 -39.31
C ALA A 170 38.46 -0.40 -37.93
N GLY A 171 37.59 -0.81 -37.01
CA GLY A 171 38.00 -1.48 -35.76
C GLY A 171 38.32 -0.58 -34.57
N SER A 172 38.16 0.74 -34.69
CA SER A 172 38.25 1.71 -33.58
C SER A 172 36.99 2.57 -33.53
N SER A 173 36.68 3.12 -32.35
CA SER A 173 35.61 4.11 -32.19
C SER A 173 36.17 5.53 -32.23
N TYR A 174 35.52 6.43 -32.96
CA TYR A 174 35.96 7.81 -33.11
C TYR A 174 34.91 8.76 -32.56
N ALA A 175 35.29 9.60 -31.61
CA ALA A 175 34.41 10.61 -31.03
C ALA A 175 34.66 11.97 -31.70
N ILE A 176 33.60 12.63 -32.13
CA ILE A 176 33.65 13.89 -32.87
C ILE A 176 32.69 14.88 -32.22
N GLY A 177 33.18 16.05 -31.83
CA GLY A 177 32.34 17.14 -31.33
C GLY A 177 31.73 17.92 -32.50
N LEU A 178 30.40 18.07 -32.53
CA LEU A 178 29.69 18.76 -33.61
C LEU A 178 29.01 20.05 -33.17
N ASN A 179 28.55 20.14 -31.92
CA ASN A 179 27.87 21.32 -31.35
C ASN A 179 26.76 21.89 -32.27
N VAL A 180 25.88 21.03 -32.79
CA VAL A 180 24.80 21.43 -33.70
C VAL A 180 23.50 21.61 -32.92
N TYR A 181 22.88 22.77 -33.03
CA TYR A 181 21.61 23.10 -32.38
C TYR A 181 20.45 23.03 -33.37
N ALA A 182 19.34 22.40 -32.96
CA ALA A 182 18.11 22.36 -33.73
C ALA A 182 17.22 23.59 -33.43
N ASP A 183 17.28 24.60 -34.30
CA ASP A 183 16.47 25.83 -34.22
C ASP A 183 15.09 25.69 -34.92
N GLU A 184 15.03 24.86 -35.95
CA GLU A 184 13.83 24.50 -36.71
C GLU A 184 13.01 23.39 -36.02
N GLN A 185 11.76 23.19 -36.46
CA GLN A 185 10.86 22.15 -35.90
C GLN A 185 11.47 20.73 -36.00
N VAL A 186 12.12 20.44 -37.12
CA VAL A 186 12.89 19.21 -37.35
C VAL A 186 14.17 19.61 -38.08
N LYS A 187 15.33 19.41 -37.45
CA LYS A 187 16.64 19.62 -38.07
C LYS A 187 17.16 18.31 -38.63
N ARG A 188 17.48 18.29 -39.93
CA ARG A 188 18.00 17.11 -40.63
C ARG A 188 19.50 17.23 -40.82
N LEU A 189 20.24 16.21 -40.42
CA LEU A 189 21.67 16.06 -40.68
C LEU A 189 21.85 14.96 -41.71
N TYR A 190 22.45 15.29 -42.84
CA TYR A 190 22.69 14.34 -43.92
C TYR A 190 24.09 13.75 -43.76
N LEU A 191 24.14 12.45 -43.54
CA LEU A 191 25.37 11.68 -43.42
C LEU A 191 25.73 11.13 -44.79
N SER A 192 26.90 11.53 -45.30
CA SER A 192 27.36 11.21 -46.65
C SER A 192 28.73 10.53 -46.63
N GLY A 193 29.02 9.73 -47.67
CA GLY A 193 30.28 8.99 -47.82
C GLY A 193 30.27 7.58 -47.19
N ILE A 194 29.13 7.14 -46.65
CA ILE A 194 28.97 5.83 -46.04
C ILE A 194 28.91 4.76 -47.13
N THR A 195 30.01 4.05 -47.32
CA THR A 195 30.16 2.96 -48.31
C THR A 195 30.09 1.57 -47.69
N ALA A 196 30.02 1.48 -46.36
CA ALA A 196 29.92 0.24 -45.60
C ALA A 196 29.17 0.48 -44.27
N PRO A 197 28.64 -0.59 -43.63
CA PRO A 197 27.88 -0.46 -42.39
C PRO A 197 28.66 0.24 -41.28
N VAL A 198 28.03 1.26 -40.70
CA VAL A 198 28.57 2.05 -39.58
C VAL A 198 27.52 2.28 -38.53
N SER A 199 27.87 2.05 -37.26
CA SER A 199 27.02 2.43 -36.13
C SER A 199 27.47 3.78 -35.60
N ILE A 200 26.55 4.73 -35.49
CA ILE A 200 26.80 6.07 -34.97
C ILE A 200 25.95 6.26 -33.72
N LYS A 201 26.60 6.66 -32.62
CA LYS A 201 25.93 7.07 -31.39
C LYS A 201 25.85 8.58 -31.35
N PHE A 202 24.65 9.12 -31.26
CA PHE A 202 24.38 10.55 -31.16
C PHE A 202 24.13 10.91 -29.70
N TYR A 203 24.95 11.80 -29.15
CA TYR A 203 24.78 12.34 -27.80
C TYR A 203 24.12 13.70 -27.88
N LYS A 204 22.81 13.71 -27.58
CA LYS A 204 21.97 14.92 -27.55
C LYS A 204 21.91 15.48 -26.13
N ARG A 205 21.68 16.79 -26.01
CA ARG A 205 21.45 17.47 -24.76
C ARG A 205 20.15 18.26 -24.80
#